data_AF-A0A428NVQ6-F1
#
_entry.id   AF-A0A428NVQ6-F1
#
_cell.length_a   1.000
_cell.length_b   1.000
_cell.length_c   1.000
_cell.angle_alpha   90.00
_cell.angle_beta   90.00
_cell.angle_gamma   90.00
#
_symmetry.space_group_name_H-M   'P 1'
#
loop_
_entity.id
_entity.type
_entity.pdbx_description
1 polymer ?
#
loop_
_entity_poly.entity_id
_entity_poly.type
_entity_poly.pdbx_seq_one_letter_code
_entity_poly.pdbx_strand_id
1 'polypeptide(L)'
;MHLDHKIPWKTAATHFSLVPSNTEGRFDLVALNLPSQASTLDHFSRVFSATIKEFSETELSKVSSASPSASPSAKLFSDDMLVFAERHFGLCPHETNSALHNPLSASHQGVKYWQTRAEGGAFSTSDGDLADAVKMLVVIAAVAPEKPLRIEALAALLRLASETPLSQLRNVHWGHAFGADLVASVALQVYVLLNLTEAVQCRQKEQTSLLKVDPLMSFLQGYALQDFDYPAQNIPHRAFCSSIGVFSLSTDTGNESAVVDPLAQEDDEIYQEARSRLRQYLKDCFAILYVYDVVLRQASGSDEAEEFWAKEITAVFWMLGCKRGDD
;
A
#
# COMPACT_ATOMS: atom_id res chain seq x y z
N MET A 1 11.96 10.85 7.11
CA MET A 1 11.30 9.57 7.46
C MET A 1 9.95 9.86 8.07
N HIS A 2 8.91 9.15 7.64
CA HIS A 2 7.58 9.22 8.24
C HIS A 2 7.53 8.44 9.56
N LEU A 3 6.87 9.01 10.57
CA LEU A 3 6.74 8.43 11.92
C LEU A 3 8.08 8.04 12.58
N ASP A 4 9.13 8.83 12.37
CA ASP A 4 10.47 8.62 12.94
C ASP A 4 10.54 8.63 14.48
N HIS A 5 9.54 9.22 15.12
CA HIS A 5 9.36 9.24 16.57
C HIS A 5 8.65 8.00 17.12
N LYS A 6 7.96 7.20 16.29
CA LYS A 6 7.25 5.98 16.69
C LYS A 6 7.91 4.70 16.17
N ILE A 7 8.37 4.70 14.93
CA ILE A 7 8.95 3.53 14.27
C ILE A 7 10.48 3.61 14.35
N PRO A 8 11.18 2.54 14.78
CA PRO A 8 12.62 2.58 15.06
C PRO A 8 13.48 2.49 13.79
N TRP A 9 13.23 3.36 12.81
CA TRP A 9 13.95 3.40 11.53
C TRP A 9 15.46 3.55 11.68
N LYS A 10 15.90 4.43 12.58
CA LYS A 10 17.33 4.68 12.84
C LYS A 10 18.03 3.42 13.36
N THR A 11 17.35 2.65 14.22
CA THR A 11 17.86 1.39 14.76
C THR A 11 17.88 0.31 13.69
N ALA A 12 16.83 0.19 12.86
CA ALA A 12 16.85 -0.75 11.73
C ALA A 12 17.98 -0.41 10.75
N ALA A 13 18.18 0.86 10.43
CA ALA A 13 19.19 1.33 9.47
C ALA A 13 20.64 0.99 9.85
N THR A 14 20.96 0.73 11.13
CA THR A 14 22.31 0.28 11.51
C THR A 14 22.66 -1.12 11.00
N HIS A 15 21.64 -1.88 10.54
CA HIS A 15 21.79 -3.22 9.99
C HIS A 15 21.82 -3.28 8.47
N PHE A 16 21.72 -2.13 7.80
CA PHE A 16 21.72 -2.07 6.33
C PHE A 16 22.74 -1.06 5.82
N SER A 17 23.23 -1.30 4.61
CA SER A 17 24.11 -0.37 3.90
C SER A 17 23.62 -0.22 2.46
N LEU A 18 23.78 0.98 1.90
CA LEU A 18 23.79 1.12 0.46
C LEU A 18 25.19 0.79 -0.05
N VAL A 19 25.28 -0.04 -1.07
CA VAL A 19 26.53 -0.42 -1.74
C VAL A 19 26.32 -0.39 -3.25
N PRO A 20 27.36 -0.12 -4.07
CA PRO A 20 27.24 -0.26 -5.52
C PRO A 20 26.75 -1.66 -5.90
N SER A 21 25.74 -1.73 -6.77
CA SER A 21 25.19 -2.97 -7.30
C SER A 21 26.03 -3.50 -8.47
N ASN A 22 25.69 -4.69 -8.96
CA ASN A 22 26.24 -5.21 -10.22
C ASN A 22 25.72 -4.45 -11.46
N THR A 23 24.64 -3.69 -11.32
CA THR A 23 24.09 -2.84 -12.38
C THR A 23 24.79 -1.48 -12.33
N GLU A 24 25.38 -1.04 -13.45
CA GLU A 24 26.14 0.19 -13.50
C GLU A 24 25.30 1.41 -13.03
N GLY A 25 25.87 2.18 -12.10
CA GLY A 25 25.22 3.39 -11.57
C GLY A 25 24.07 3.15 -10.58
N ARG A 26 23.78 1.90 -10.21
CA ARG A 26 22.74 1.52 -9.24
C ARG A 26 23.33 0.97 -7.95
N PHE A 27 22.54 0.98 -6.89
CA PHE A 27 22.93 0.65 -5.52
C PHE A 27 22.00 -0.39 -4.92
N ASP A 28 22.57 -1.40 -4.29
CA ASP A 28 21.83 -2.38 -3.50
C ASP A 28 21.67 -1.89 -2.06
N LEU A 29 20.49 -2.15 -1.49
CA LEU A 29 20.25 -2.03 -0.06
C LEU A 29 20.46 -3.40 0.58
N VAL A 30 21.63 -3.60 1.20
CA VAL A 30 22.06 -4.92 1.68
C VAL A 30 22.03 -5.02 3.19
N ALA A 31 21.58 -6.17 3.69
CA ALA A 31 21.71 -6.53 5.09
C ALA A 31 23.20 -6.78 5.46
N LEU A 32 23.63 -6.24 6.60
CA LEU A 32 25.00 -6.37 7.10
C LEU A 32 25.26 -7.68 7.86
N ASN A 33 24.21 -8.46 8.16
CA ASN A 33 24.28 -9.74 8.87
C ASN A 33 25.00 -9.62 10.23
N LEU A 34 24.75 -8.52 10.94
CA LEU A 34 25.29 -8.33 12.29
C LEU A 34 24.63 -9.31 13.27
N PRO A 35 25.33 -9.75 14.34
CA PRO A 35 24.78 -10.72 15.31
C PRO A 35 23.45 -10.29 15.94
N SER A 36 23.23 -8.99 16.12
CA SER A 36 21.98 -8.44 16.69
C SER A 36 20.90 -8.12 15.64
N GLN A 37 21.10 -8.46 14.37
CA GLN A 37 20.17 -8.11 13.30
C GLN A 37 18.80 -8.74 13.52
N ALA A 38 18.72 -10.05 13.77
CA ALA A 38 17.46 -10.74 13.98
C ALA A 38 16.65 -10.11 15.13
N SER A 39 17.26 -9.98 16.32
CA SER A 39 16.57 -9.41 17.49
C SER A 39 16.17 -7.94 17.31
N THR A 40 16.96 -7.16 16.57
CA THR A 40 16.64 -5.76 16.25
C THR A 40 15.46 -5.66 15.28
N LEU A 41 15.45 -6.49 14.23
CA LEU A 41 14.36 -6.52 13.27
C LEU A 41 13.08 -7.11 13.88
N ASP A 42 13.17 -8.07 14.79
CA ASP A 42 12.02 -8.56 15.57
C ASP A 42 11.43 -7.46 16.46
N HIS A 43 12.28 -6.64 17.09
CA HIS A 43 11.82 -5.47 17.81
C HIS A 43 11.14 -4.46 16.88
N PHE A 44 11.75 -4.16 15.72
CA PHE A 44 11.16 -3.30 14.70
C PHE A 44 9.78 -3.80 14.28
N SER A 45 9.65 -5.07 13.90
CA SER A 45 8.40 -5.67 13.45
C SER A 45 7.30 -5.57 14.50
N ARG A 46 7.61 -5.84 15.77
CA ARG A 46 6.64 -5.68 16.87
C ARG A 46 6.17 -4.24 17.04
N VAL A 47 7.09 -3.27 17.02
CA VAL A 47 6.74 -1.85 17.16
C VAL A 47 5.92 -1.37 15.96
N PHE A 48 6.30 -1.80 14.75
CA PHE A 48 5.60 -1.45 13.52
C PHE A 48 4.16 -1.99 13.52
N SER A 49 3.97 -3.29 13.79
CA SER A 49 2.63 -3.91 13.89
C SER A 49 1.77 -3.27 14.98
N ALA A 50 2.36 -2.97 16.15
CA ALA A 50 1.66 -2.27 17.22
C ALA A 50 1.23 -0.86 16.79
N THR A 51 2.06 -0.17 16.01
CA THR A 51 1.74 1.17 15.47
C THR A 51 0.60 1.07 14.45
N ILE A 52 0.58 0.08 13.55
CA ILE A 52 -0.55 -0.15 12.64
C ILE A 52 -1.85 -0.33 13.45
N LYS A 53 -1.81 -1.20 14.47
CA LYS A 53 -2.96 -1.51 15.34
C LYS A 53 -3.47 -0.27 16.09
N GLU A 54 -2.59 0.54 16.65
CA GLU A 54 -2.98 1.79 17.33
C GLU A 54 -3.75 2.74 16.39
N PHE A 55 -3.25 2.89 15.15
CA PHE A 55 -3.91 3.75 14.17
C PHE A 55 -5.20 3.12 13.64
N SER A 56 -5.28 1.79 13.50
CA SER A 56 -6.49 1.12 13.05
C SER A 56 -7.62 1.22 14.07
N GLU A 57 -7.32 1.04 15.36
CA GLU A 57 -8.26 1.27 16.47
C GLU A 57 -8.77 2.72 16.48
N THR A 58 -7.85 3.67 16.26
CA THR A 58 -8.22 5.09 16.13
C THR A 58 -9.12 5.33 14.93
N GLU A 59 -8.83 4.73 13.78
CA GLU A 59 -9.62 4.90 12.56
C GLU A 59 -11.03 4.29 12.71
N LEU A 60 -11.13 3.09 13.29
CA LEU A 60 -12.40 2.41 13.55
C LEU A 60 -13.33 3.25 14.45
N SER A 61 -12.78 3.92 15.46
CA SER A 61 -13.57 4.79 16.37
C SER A 61 -14.32 5.91 15.65
N LYS A 62 -13.82 6.37 14.48
CA LYS A 62 -14.42 7.44 13.68
C LYS A 62 -15.70 7.01 13.00
N VAL A 63 -15.83 5.72 12.64
CA VAL A 63 -17.03 5.17 11.99
C VAL A 63 -18.12 4.84 13.02
N SER A 64 -17.74 4.26 14.16
CA SER A 64 -18.66 3.99 15.26
C SER A 64 -19.36 5.26 15.78
N SER A 65 -18.67 6.40 15.70
CA SER A 65 -19.21 7.71 16.09
C SER A 65 -20.15 8.33 15.04
N ALA A 66 -20.17 7.81 13.81
CA ALA A 66 -20.88 8.39 12.68
C ALA A 66 -22.15 7.62 12.28
N SER A 67 -22.45 6.48 12.92
CA SER A 67 -23.41 5.48 12.44
C SER A 67 -24.82 6.04 12.17
N PRO A 68 -25.27 6.06 10.90
CA PRO A 68 -26.68 6.05 10.56
C PRO A 68 -27.13 4.58 10.50
N SER A 69 -28.31 4.27 11.04
CA SER A 69 -28.98 2.99 10.83
C SER A 69 -29.24 2.80 9.33
N ALA A 70 -28.29 2.21 8.60
CA ALA A 70 -28.44 1.99 7.16
C ALA A 70 -29.41 0.83 6.95
N SER A 71 -30.53 1.11 6.30
CA SER A 71 -31.45 0.07 5.80
C SER A 71 -30.65 -0.94 4.96
N PRO A 72 -30.98 -2.25 5.00
CA PRO A 72 -30.37 -3.26 4.14
C PRO A 72 -30.42 -2.91 2.64
N SER A 73 -31.39 -2.08 2.23
CA SER A 73 -31.56 -1.61 0.86
C SER A 73 -30.75 -0.37 0.48
N ALA A 74 -30.06 0.27 1.42
CA ALA A 74 -29.25 1.46 1.14
C ALA A 74 -27.98 1.08 0.36
N LYS A 75 -27.60 1.94 -0.59
CA LYS A 75 -26.29 1.85 -1.26
C LYS A 75 -25.18 1.77 -0.21
N LEU A 76 -24.18 0.91 -0.46
CA LEU A 76 -22.95 0.80 0.33
C LEU A 76 -22.18 2.12 0.33
N PHE A 77 -22.21 2.82 -0.80
CA PHE A 77 -21.56 4.11 -0.99
C PHE A 77 -22.21 4.93 -2.11
N SER A 78 -21.95 6.23 -2.09
CA SER A 78 -22.43 7.27 -3.00
C SER A 78 -21.76 7.22 -4.37
N ASP A 79 -22.35 7.93 -5.34
CA ASP A 79 -21.74 8.09 -6.67
C ASP A 79 -20.49 8.98 -6.60
N ASP A 80 -20.36 9.81 -5.55
CA ASP A 80 -19.20 10.67 -5.32
C ASP A 80 -17.91 9.87 -5.12
N MET A 81 -17.99 8.66 -4.56
CA MET A 81 -16.81 7.78 -4.46
C MET A 81 -16.31 7.30 -5.82
N LEU A 82 -17.22 7.04 -6.78
CA LEU A 82 -16.84 6.67 -8.14
C LEU A 82 -16.12 7.84 -8.83
N VAL A 83 -16.72 9.03 -8.74
CA VAL A 83 -16.18 10.27 -9.31
C VAL A 83 -14.85 10.64 -8.66
N PHE A 84 -14.71 10.44 -7.35
CA PHE A 84 -13.46 10.69 -6.64
C PHE A 84 -12.32 9.81 -7.17
N ALA A 85 -12.54 8.49 -7.28
CA ALA A 85 -11.50 7.59 -7.78
C ALA A 85 -11.03 7.98 -9.19
N GLU A 86 -11.97 8.27 -10.09
CA GLU A 86 -11.69 8.71 -11.46
C GLU A 86 -10.89 10.02 -11.49
N ARG A 87 -11.31 11.04 -10.74
CA ARG A 87 -10.66 12.36 -10.77
C ARG A 87 -9.32 12.37 -10.04
N HIS A 88 -9.24 11.74 -8.87
CA HIS A 88 -8.07 11.80 -8.01
C HIS A 88 -6.90 11.01 -8.61
N PHE A 89 -7.18 9.85 -9.21
CA PHE A 89 -6.17 8.99 -9.80
C PHE A 89 -6.08 9.08 -11.33
N GLY A 90 -6.92 9.89 -11.98
CA GLY A 90 -6.95 10.04 -13.44
C GLY A 90 -7.40 8.78 -14.17
N LEU A 91 -8.36 8.04 -13.60
CA LEU A 91 -8.87 6.78 -14.15
C LEU A 91 -10.02 7.03 -15.12
N CYS A 92 -10.12 6.16 -16.14
CA CYS A 92 -11.32 6.01 -16.94
C CYS A 92 -12.45 5.40 -16.09
N PRO A 93 -13.73 5.57 -16.49
CA PRO A 93 -14.84 4.85 -15.88
C PRO A 93 -14.65 3.33 -15.91
N HIS A 94 -15.35 2.61 -15.05
CA HIS A 94 -15.23 1.15 -14.98
C HIS A 94 -15.59 0.47 -16.30
N GLU A 95 -14.67 -0.33 -16.84
CA GLU A 95 -14.84 -1.08 -18.09
C GLU A 95 -14.06 -2.40 -18.07
N THR A 96 -12.81 -2.36 -17.61
CA THR A 96 -11.89 -3.50 -17.57
C THR A 96 -11.17 -3.57 -16.23
N ASN A 97 -10.56 -4.72 -15.92
CA ASN A 97 -9.73 -4.91 -14.72
C ASN A 97 -8.29 -4.44 -14.98
N SER A 98 -8.13 -3.14 -15.19
CA SER A 98 -6.86 -2.45 -15.48
C SER A 98 -6.63 -1.30 -14.49
N ALA A 99 -5.37 -0.98 -14.22
CA ALA A 99 -4.93 0.13 -13.39
C ALA A 99 -5.23 1.50 -14.00
N LEU A 100 -5.80 1.55 -15.22
CA LEU A 100 -6.26 2.75 -15.90
C LEU A 100 -7.77 2.98 -15.77
N HIS A 101 -8.51 2.01 -15.25
CA HIS A 101 -9.97 2.08 -15.11
C HIS A 101 -10.36 2.02 -13.63
N ASN A 102 -11.46 2.67 -13.28
CA ASN A 102 -12.01 2.65 -11.94
C ASN A 102 -12.40 1.21 -11.56
N PRO A 103 -11.85 0.63 -10.48
CA PRO A 103 -12.26 -0.69 -10.01
C PRO A 103 -13.72 -0.72 -9.49
N LEU A 104 -14.27 0.44 -9.14
CA LEU A 104 -15.62 0.57 -8.62
C LEU A 104 -16.62 0.92 -9.72
N SER A 105 -17.85 0.46 -9.55
CA SER A 105 -18.95 0.69 -10.48
C SER A 105 -20.28 0.78 -9.72
N ALA A 106 -21.35 1.16 -10.41
CA ALA A 106 -22.68 1.25 -9.81
C ALA A 106 -23.15 -0.10 -9.23
N SER A 107 -22.76 -1.24 -9.81
CA SER A 107 -23.12 -2.57 -9.30
C SER A 107 -22.52 -2.82 -7.91
N HIS A 108 -21.28 -2.35 -7.69
CA HIS A 108 -20.58 -2.50 -6.41
C HIS A 108 -21.24 -1.74 -5.25
N GLN A 109 -22.12 -0.76 -5.54
CA GLN A 109 -22.86 -0.03 -4.51
C GLN A 109 -23.96 -0.86 -3.85
N GLY A 110 -24.40 -1.97 -4.44
CA GLY A 110 -25.49 -2.78 -3.89
C GLY A 110 -24.97 -3.98 -3.10
N VAL A 111 -25.22 -4.08 -1.80
CA VAL A 111 -24.77 -5.25 -1.01
C VAL A 111 -25.31 -6.59 -1.56
N LYS A 112 -26.51 -6.57 -2.14
CA LYS A 112 -27.10 -7.74 -2.81
C LYS A 112 -26.27 -8.24 -3.98
N TYR A 113 -25.59 -7.36 -4.71
CA TYR A 113 -24.69 -7.77 -5.79
C TYR A 113 -23.58 -8.67 -5.24
N TRP A 114 -22.94 -8.25 -4.15
CA TRP A 114 -21.90 -9.02 -3.48
C TRP A 114 -22.44 -10.35 -2.91
N GLN A 115 -23.62 -10.34 -2.29
CA GLN A 115 -24.27 -11.54 -1.77
C GLN A 115 -24.62 -12.54 -2.86
N THR A 116 -25.14 -12.05 -4.00
CA THR A 116 -25.42 -12.88 -5.18
C THR A 116 -24.15 -13.45 -5.79
N ARG A 117 -23.05 -12.67 -5.84
CA ARG A 117 -21.75 -13.17 -6.29
C ARG A 117 -21.16 -14.24 -5.36
N ALA A 118 -21.53 -14.20 -4.07
CA ALA A 118 -21.21 -15.24 -3.11
C ALA A 118 -22.29 -16.34 -3.00
N GLU A 119 -23.19 -16.50 -3.99
CA GLU A 119 -24.20 -17.57 -3.97
C GLU A 119 -23.52 -18.96 -3.88
N GLY A 120 -23.86 -19.71 -2.83
CA GLY A 120 -23.13 -20.91 -2.43
C GLY A 120 -22.21 -20.71 -1.20
N GLY A 121 -22.19 -19.50 -0.65
CA GLY A 121 -21.47 -19.15 0.58
C GLY A 121 -20.00 -18.83 0.39
N ALA A 122 -19.55 -18.65 -0.86
CA ALA A 122 -18.14 -18.36 -1.13
C ALA A 122 -17.89 -17.51 -2.37
N PHE A 123 -16.84 -16.69 -2.32
CA PHE A 123 -16.18 -16.11 -3.48
C PHE A 123 -15.12 -17.08 -4.03
N SER A 124 -14.74 -16.88 -5.29
CA SER A 124 -13.70 -17.67 -5.94
C SER A 124 -12.72 -16.80 -6.72
N THR A 125 -11.78 -17.43 -7.42
CA THR A 125 -10.82 -16.72 -8.27
C THR A 125 -11.47 -16.00 -9.45
N SER A 126 -12.72 -16.31 -9.81
CA SER A 126 -13.48 -15.54 -10.80
C SER A 126 -13.98 -14.19 -10.28
N ASP A 127 -13.90 -13.94 -8.98
CA ASP A 127 -14.34 -12.71 -8.32
C ASP A 127 -13.17 -11.74 -8.07
N GLY A 128 -12.14 -11.78 -8.93
CA GLY A 128 -11.01 -10.85 -8.86
C GLY A 128 -11.45 -9.38 -8.95
N ASP A 129 -12.55 -9.10 -9.65
CA ASP A 129 -13.14 -7.75 -9.75
C ASP A 129 -13.59 -7.24 -8.37
N LEU A 130 -14.13 -8.13 -7.55
CA LEU A 130 -14.55 -7.80 -6.19
C LEU A 130 -13.34 -7.55 -5.27
N ALA A 131 -12.23 -8.29 -5.46
CA ALA A 131 -10.99 -8.00 -4.74
C ALA A 131 -10.47 -6.61 -5.11
N ASP A 132 -10.49 -6.24 -6.38
CA ASP A 132 -10.10 -4.92 -6.87
C ASP A 132 -10.98 -3.78 -6.33
N ALA A 133 -12.30 -4.02 -6.27
CA ALA A 133 -13.22 -3.10 -5.60
C ALA A 133 -12.87 -2.91 -4.12
N VAL A 134 -12.55 -3.98 -3.37
CA VAL A 134 -12.12 -3.88 -1.97
C VAL A 134 -10.81 -3.07 -1.85
N LYS A 135 -9.82 -3.34 -2.71
CA LYS A 135 -8.56 -2.59 -2.73
C LYS A 135 -8.81 -1.10 -2.94
N MET A 136 -9.67 -0.74 -3.89
CA MET A 136 -10.01 0.66 -4.17
C MET A 136 -10.75 1.32 -3.00
N LEU A 137 -11.69 0.64 -2.35
CA LEU A 137 -12.36 1.16 -1.15
C LEU A 137 -11.36 1.43 -0.02
N VAL A 138 -10.38 0.52 0.19
CA VAL A 138 -9.30 0.72 1.18
C VAL A 138 -8.48 1.95 0.84
N VAL A 139 -8.10 2.12 -0.43
CA VAL A 139 -7.35 3.29 -0.89
C VAL A 139 -8.14 4.57 -0.68
N ILE A 140 -9.43 4.62 -1.04
CA ILE A 140 -10.27 5.82 -0.83
C ILE A 140 -10.38 6.16 0.66
N ALA A 141 -10.64 5.16 1.51
CA ALA A 141 -10.71 5.35 2.97
C ALA A 141 -9.39 5.89 3.58
N ALA A 142 -8.26 5.52 2.97
CA ALA A 142 -6.94 5.97 3.38
C ALA A 142 -6.62 7.41 2.91
N VAL A 143 -6.90 7.74 1.63
CA VAL A 143 -6.30 8.93 0.99
C VAL A 143 -7.28 10.07 0.71
N ALA A 144 -8.60 9.84 0.76
CA ALA A 144 -9.54 10.89 0.39
C ALA A 144 -9.39 12.14 1.29
N PRO A 145 -9.28 13.35 0.70
CA PRO A 145 -9.07 14.57 1.48
C PRO A 145 -10.30 14.93 2.32
N GLU A 146 -11.48 14.53 1.85
CA GLU A 146 -12.75 14.78 2.51
C GLU A 146 -13.04 13.71 3.56
N LYS A 147 -13.13 14.13 4.83
CA LYS A 147 -13.45 13.25 5.96
C LYS A 147 -14.74 12.42 5.75
N PRO A 148 -15.85 12.97 5.21
CA PRO A 148 -17.05 12.18 4.96
C PRO A 148 -16.80 10.99 4.03
N LEU A 149 -16.06 11.20 2.93
CA LEU A 149 -15.77 10.16 1.95
C LEU A 149 -14.91 9.04 2.53
N ARG A 150 -13.94 9.39 3.39
CA ARG A 150 -13.14 8.40 4.12
C ARG A 150 -13.99 7.51 5.04
N ILE A 151 -14.88 8.14 5.81
CA ILE A 151 -15.77 7.44 6.73
C ILE A 151 -16.76 6.55 5.95
N GLU A 152 -17.30 7.06 4.84
CA GLU A 152 -18.20 6.31 3.96
C GLU A 152 -17.53 5.05 3.40
N ALA A 153 -16.33 5.18 2.81
CA ALA A 153 -15.58 4.05 2.26
C ALA A 153 -15.25 3.00 3.35
N LEU A 154 -14.84 3.44 4.54
CA LEU A 154 -14.57 2.52 5.65
C LEU A 154 -15.85 1.85 6.17
N ALA A 155 -16.97 2.58 6.26
CA ALA A 155 -18.27 2.01 6.63
C ALA A 155 -18.75 0.98 5.61
N ALA A 156 -18.55 1.23 4.30
CA ALA A 156 -18.85 0.28 3.25
C ALA A 156 -18.04 -1.02 3.41
N LEU A 157 -16.74 -0.91 3.68
CA LEU A 157 -15.86 -2.06 3.95
C LEU A 157 -16.29 -2.87 5.17
N LEU A 158 -16.60 -2.22 6.29
CA LEU A 158 -17.05 -2.87 7.51
C LEU A 158 -18.40 -3.58 7.32
N ARG A 159 -19.31 -2.95 6.56
CA ARG A 159 -20.59 -3.55 6.20
C ARG A 159 -20.42 -4.77 5.30
N LEU A 160 -19.57 -4.67 4.27
CA LEU A 160 -19.22 -5.80 3.41
C LEU A 160 -18.61 -6.96 4.20
N ALA A 161 -17.67 -6.68 5.11
CA ALA A 161 -17.06 -7.69 5.97
C ALA A 161 -18.07 -8.39 6.90
N SER A 162 -19.17 -7.72 7.25
CA SER A 162 -20.22 -8.27 8.11
C SER A 162 -21.31 -9.02 7.33
N GLU A 163 -21.57 -8.64 6.08
CA GLU A 163 -22.68 -9.17 5.27
C GLU A 163 -22.24 -10.17 4.19
N THR A 164 -20.93 -10.37 4.00
CA THR A 164 -20.36 -11.23 2.95
C THR A 164 -19.11 -11.96 3.46
N PRO A 165 -18.67 -13.07 2.84
CA PRO A 165 -17.44 -13.75 3.23
C PRO A 165 -16.19 -13.02 2.71
N LEU A 166 -16.04 -11.73 3.03
CA LEU A 166 -15.03 -10.83 2.48
C LEU A 166 -13.59 -11.34 2.66
N SER A 167 -13.34 -12.10 3.73
CA SER A 167 -12.04 -12.73 4.01
C SER A 167 -11.59 -13.70 2.92
N GLN A 168 -12.50 -14.25 2.12
CA GLN A 168 -12.15 -15.14 1.01
C GLN A 168 -11.54 -14.41 -0.19
N LEU A 169 -11.80 -13.10 -0.34
CA LEU A 169 -11.14 -12.27 -1.35
C LEU A 169 -9.71 -11.87 -0.95
N ARG A 170 -9.28 -12.21 0.27
CA ARG A 170 -7.97 -11.81 0.79
C ARG A 170 -6.84 -12.32 -0.08
N ASN A 171 -6.79 -13.63 -0.33
CA ASN A 171 -5.68 -14.31 -0.99
C ASN A 171 -6.18 -15.08 -2.22
N VAL A 172 -6.81 -14.38 -3.17
CA VAL A 172 -7.21 -14.95 -4.45
C VAL A 172 -6.08 -14.87 -5.46
N HIS A 173 -5.90 -15.94 -6.23
CA HIS A 173 -4.83 -16.06 -7.21
C HIS A 173 -5.18 -17.03 -8.34
N TRP A 174 -4.70 -16.75 -9.55
CA TRP A 174 -4.75 -17.68 -10.68
C TRP A 174 -3.59 -17.37 -11.63
N GLY A 175 -2.52 -18.18 -11.56
CA GLY A 175 -1.25 -17.87 -12.21
C GLY A 175 -0.45 -16.79 -11.46
N HIS A 176 -1.06 -15.63 -11.19
CA HIS A 176 -0.54 -14.58 -10.31
C HIS A 176 -1.53 -14.26 -9.19
N ALA A 177 -1.04 -13.58 -8.14
CA ALA A 177 -1.87 -13.13 -7.02
C ALA A 177 -2.61 -11.84 -7.39
N PHE A 178 -3.87 -11.74 -6.96
CA PHE A 178 -4.70 -10.53 -7.12
C PHE A 178 -5.64 -10.30 -5.92
N GLY A 179 -5.29 -10.88 -4.78
CA GLY A 179 -6.00 -10.74 -3.52
C GLY A 179 -6.14 -9.31 -3.03
N ALA A 180 -7.14 -9.09 -2.15
CA ALA A 180 -7.32 -7.82 -1.47
C ALA A 180 -6.18 -7.50 -0.50
N ASP A 181 -5.42 -8.50 -0.02
CA ASP A 181 -4.22 -8.29 0.80
C ASP A 181 -3.11 -7.51 0.09
N LEU A 182 -3.02 -7.65 -1.24
CA LEU A 182 -1.98 -6.99 -2.03
C LEU A 182 -1.97 -5.47 -1.89
N VAL A 183 -3.10 -4.82 -1.60
CA VAL A 183 -3.12 -3.37 -1.36
C VAL A 183 -2.26 -2.98 -0.16
N ALA A 184 -2.28 -3.78 0.90
CA ALA A 184 -1.44 -3.59 2.08
C ALA A 184 -0.02 -4.08 1.84
N SER A 185 0.16 -5.24 1.20
CA SER A 185 1.49 -5.81 0.94
C SER A 185 2.35 -4.89 0.07
N VAL A 186 1.80 -4.35 -1.03
CA VAL A 186 2.54 -3.46 -1.93
C VAL A 186 2.82 -2.12 -1.23
N ALA A 187 1.82 -1.55 -0.54
CA ALA A 187 2.02 -0.32 0.23
C ALA A 187 3.08 -0.46 1.33
N LEU A 188 3.11 -1.59 2.04
CA LEU A 188 4.09 -1.89 3.08
C LEU A 188 5.50 -1.96 2.50
N GLN A 189 5.67 -2.70 1.41
CA GLN A 189 6.97 -2.88 0.77
C GLN A 189 7.54 -1.53 0.29
N VAL A 190 6.77 -0.72 -0.44
CA VAL A 190 7.23 0.60 -0.86
C VAL A 190 7.51 1.50 0.33
N TYR A 191 6.64 1.51 1.34
CA TYR A 191 6.79 2.34 2.53
C TYR A 191 8.05 2.01 3.33
N VAL A 192 8.35 0.72 3.55
CA VAL A 192 9.54 0.28 4.25
C VAL A 192 10.80 0.57 3.44
N LEU A 193 10.81 0.25 2.14
CA LEU A 193 11.96 0.52 1.27
C LEU A 193 12.33 2.00 1.26
N LEU A 194 11.35 2.89 1.06
CA LEU A 194 11.61 4.34 1.03
C LEU A 194 12.12 4.87 2.38
N ASN A 195 11.45 4.55 3.49
CA ASN A 195 11.87 5.05 4.80
C ASN A 195 13.22 4.46 5.23
N LEU A 196 13.48 3.18 4.95
CA LEU A 196 14.73 2.53 5.31
C LEU A 196 15.89 3.05 4.47
N THR A 197 15.70 3.25 3.17
CA THR A 197 16.70 3.88 2.28
C THR A 197 17.06 5.28 2.80
N GLU A 198 16.08 6.13 3.09
CA GLU A 198 16.34 7.47 3.66
C GLU A 198 17.09 7.37 5.00
N ALA A 199 16.70 6.45 5.88
CA ALA A 199 17.35 6.24 7.18
C ALA A 199 18.83 5.84 7.03
N VAL A 200 19.12 4.95 6.08
CA VAL A 200 20.47 4.46 5.79
C VAL A 200 21.33 5.57 5.18
N GLN A 201 20.80 6.34 4.23
CA GLN A 201 21.50 7.50 3.65
C GLN A 201 21.86 8.54 4.70
N CYS A 202 20.90 8.92 5.57
CA CYS A 202 21.14 9.84 6.68
C CYS A 202 22.26 9.33 7.63
N ARG A 203 22.32 8.02 7.88
CA ARG A 203 23.37 7.41 8.71
C ARG A 203 24.74 7.43 8.03
N GLN A 204 24.79 7.10 6.74
CA GLN A 204 26.03 7.05 5.95
C GLN A 204 26.55 8.44 5.59
N LYS A 205 25.70 9.48 5.65
CA LYS A 205 25.99 10.83 5.14
C LYS A 205 26.32 10.80 3.64
N GLU A 206 25.73 9.84 2.94
CA GLU A 206 25.83 9.66 1.50
C GLU A 206 24.45 9.82 0.91
N GLN A 207 24.39 10.44 -0.27
CA GLN A 207 23.13 10.71 -0.94
C GLN A 207 23.12 10.04 -2.29
N THR A 208 22.18 9.14 -2.43
CA THR A 208 21.95 8.39 -3.65
C THR A 208 20.53 8.66 -4.10
N SER A 209 20.35 8.82 -5.40
CA SER A 209 19.00 8.99 -5.92
C SER A 209 18.13 7.79 -5.58
N LEU A 210 16.87 8.01 -5.17
CA LEU A 210 15.93 6.90 -4.93
C LEU A 210 15.80 5.99 -6.15
N LEU A 211 15.89 6.59 -7.34
CA LEU A 211 15.75 5.92 -8.63
C LEU A 211 16.96 5.05 -8.99
N LYS A 212 18.02 5.11 -8.18
CA LYS A 212 19.22 4.28 -8.29
C LYS A 212 19.24 3.15 -7.27
N VAL A 213 18.23 3.01 -6.42
CA VAL A 213 18.18 1.93 -5.41
C VAL A 213 17.51 0.70 -6.00
N ASP A 214 18.30 -0.35 -6.27
CA ASP A 214 17.90 -1.50 -7.08
C ASP A 214 16.72 -2.29 -6.50
N PRO A 215 16.65 -2.61 -5.19
CA PRO A 215 15.48 -3.29 -4.62
C PRO A 215 14.18 -2.49 -4.80
N LEU A 216 14.23 -1.16 -4.63
CA LEU A 216 13.07 -0.29 -4.85
C LEU A 216 12.67 -0.28 -6.32
N MET A 217 13.63 -0.08 -7.22
CA MET A 217 13.36 0.02 -8.64
C MET A 217 12.86 -1.30 -9.23
N SER A 218 13.45 -2.42 -8.83
CA SER A 218 13.02 -3.75 -9.22
C SER A 218 11.58 -4.03 -8.75
N PHE A 219 11.23 -3.60 -7.54
CA PHE A 219 9.87 -3.76 -7.03
C PHE A 219 8.86 -2.87 -7.76
N LEU A 220 9.17 -1.59 -7.98
CA LEU A 220 8.33 -0.68 -8.74
C LEU A 220 8.11 -1.19 -10.17
N GLN A 221 9.18 -1.61 -10.84
CA GLN A 221 9.15 -2.13 -12.20
C GLN A 221 8.43 -3.46 -12.30
N GLY A 222 8.71 -4.43 -11.42
CA GLY A 222 8.14 -5.76 -11.51
C GLY A 222 6.69 -5.85 -11.01
N TYR A 223 6.27 -4.92 -10.16
CA TYR A 223 5.01 -5.04 -9.43
C TYR A 223 4.23 -3.73 -9.34
N ALA A 224 4.71 -2.74 -8.57
CA ALA A 224 3.87 -1.61 -8.14
C ALA A 224 3.43 -0.65 -9.28
N LEU A 225 4.08 -0.72 -10.44
CA LEU A 225 3.72 0.07 -11.62
C LEU A 225 3.12 -0.78 -12.75
N GLN A 226 2.94 -2.08 -12.56
CA GLN A 226 2.43 -2.95 -13.62
C GLN A 226 0.91 -2.85 -13.78
N ASP A 227 0.43 -3.20 -14.97
CA ASP A 227 -1.00 -3.27 -15.32
C ASP A 227 -1.37 -4.72 -15.63
N PHE A 228 -1.26 -5.57 -14.61
CA PHE A 228 -1.69 -6.97 -14.66
C PHE A 228 -3.22 -7.07 -14.54
N ASP A 229 -3.78 -8.26 -14.72
CA ASP A 229 -5.20 -8.48 -14.42
C ASP A 229 -5.45 -8.26 -12.91
N TYR A 230 -6.44 -7.41 -12.61
CA TYR A 230 -6.85 -6.97 -11.26
C TYR A 230 -5.75 -6.21 -10.47
N PRO A 231 -5.26 -5.07 -10.96
CA PRO A 231 -4.08 -4.39 -10.43
C PRO A 231 -4.42 -3.21 -9.51
N ALA A 232 -5.61 -3.14 -8.90
CA ALA A 232 -6.05 -1.93 -8.18
C ALA A 232 -5.08 -1.50 -7.05
N GLN A 233 -4.30 -2.43 -6.48
CA GLN A 233 -3.23 -2.11 -5.53
C GLN A 233 -2.17 -1.15 -6.08
N ASN A 234 -1.97 -1.13 -7.40
CA ASN A 234 -0.95 -0.33 -8.07
C ASN A 234 -1.38 1.12 -8.35
N ILE A 235 -2.68 1.41 -8.32
CA ILE A 235 -3.25 2.73 -8.63
C ILE A 235 -2.59 3.87 -7.82
N PRO A 236 -2.53 3.83 -6.47
CA PRO A 236 -1.91 4.91 -5.70
C PRO A 236 -0.41 5.07 -5.98
N HIS A 237 0.29 3.97 -6.25
CA HIS A 237 1.72 3.95 -6.56
C HIS A 237 2.01 4.58 -7.92
N ARG A 238 1.20 4.23 -8.94
CA ARG A 238 1.27 4.82 -10.28
C ARG A 238 0.98 6.32 -10.26
N ALA A 239 0.00 6.76 -9.47
CA ALA A 239 -0.32 8.18 -9.33
C ALA A 239 0.85 8.97 -8.74
N PHE A 240 1.47 8.48 -7.65
CA PHE A 240 2.65 9.10 -7.08
C PHE A 240 3.83 9.12 -8.06
N CYS A 241 4.19 7.98 -8.66
CA CYS A 241 5.30 7.87 -9.59
C CYS A 241 5.11 8.80 -10.81
N SER A 242 3.91 8.84 -11.38
CA SER A 242 3.59 9.76 -12.49
C SER A 242 3.75 11.22 -12.08
N SER A 243 3.42 11.57 -10.83
CA SER A 243 3.57 12.94 -10.31
C SER A 243 5.03 13.43 -10.20
N ILE A 244 6.00 12.51 -10.21
CA ILE A 244 7.44 12.80 -10.20
C ILE A 244 8.12 12.45 -11.55
N GLY A 245 7.33 12.21 -12.60
CA GLY A 245 7.82 11.95 -13.95
C GLY A 245 8.13 10.47 -14.25
N VAL A 246 7.80 9.54 -13.35
CA VAL A 246 8.03 8.10 -13.52
C VAL A 246 6.76 7.43 -14.08
N PHE A 247 6.67 7.30 -15.40
CA PHE A 247 5.49 6.76 -16.10
C PHE A 247 5.63 5.29 -16.53
N SER A 248 6.84 4.91 -16.95
CA SER A 248 7.23 3.54 -17.27
C SER A 248 8.75 3.51 -17.34
N LEU A 249 9.39 2.76 -16.45
CA LEU A 249 10.86 2.72 -16.37
C LEU A 249 11.48 1.79 -17.43
N SER A 250 10.67 1.22 -18.33
CA SER A 250 11.09 0.31 -19.41
C SER A 250 11.23 1.00 -20.78
N THR A 251 11.04 2.32 -20.86
CA THR A 251 11.31 3.08 -22.08
C THR A 251 12.36 4.14 -21.81
N ASP A 252 13.56 3.93 -22.38
CA ASP A 252 14.55 4.96 -22.73
C ASP A 252 13.90 6.03 -23.63
N THR A 253 12.98 6.80 -23.09
CA THR A 253 12.42 7.97 -23.78
C THR A 253 13.28 9.18 -23.49
N GLY A 254 14.59 9.07 -23.76
CA GLY A 254 15.55 10.15 -24.07
C GLY A 254 15.52 11.46 -23.28
N ASN A 255 14.81 11.53 -22.16
CA ASN A 255 14.43 12.75 -21.47
C ASN A 255 14.41 12.51 -19.96
N GLU A 256 15.53 11.97 -19.45
CA GLU A 256 15.84 11.88 -18.01
C GLU A 256 15.67 13.24 -17.29
N SER A 257 15.71 14.34 -18.04
CA SER A 257 15.46 15.72 -17.58
C SER A 257 14.05 15.97 -16.99
N ALA A 258 13.07 15.08 -17.20
CA ALA A 258 11.72 15.27 -16.70
C ALA A 258 11.45 14.59 -15.34
N VAL A 259 12.35 13.73 -14.89
CA VAL A 259 12.18 12.96 -13.65
C VAL A 259 12.77 13.74 -12.48
N VAL A 260 11.96 13.95 -11.44
CA VAL A 260 12.38 14.71 -10.25
C VAL A 260 12.62 13.74 -9.11
N ASP A 261 13.86 13.69 -8.61
CA ASP A 261 14.18 12.90 -7.43
C ASP A 261 13.79 13.64 -6.15
N PRO A 262 12.78 13.15 -5.40
CA PRO A 262 12.34 13.82 -4.18
C PRO A 262 13.36 13.76 -3.04
N LEU A 263 14.43 12.95 -3.14
CA LEU A 263 15.54 12.96 -2.17
C LEU A 263 16.72 13.82 -2.62
N ALA A 264 16.68 14.53 -3.74
CA ALA A 264 17.76 15.47 -4.08
C ALA A 264 17.83 16.65 -3.09
N GLN A 265 19.03 17.23 -2.90
CA GLN A 265 19.26 18.40 -2.01
C GLN A 265 18.94 19.73 -2.68
N GLU A 266 18.55 19.71 -3.96
CA GLU A 266 18.17 20.92 -4.69
C GLU A 266 16.97 21.55 -3.99
N ASP A 267 17.02 22.87 -3.80
CA ASP A 267 16.10 23.61 -2.93
C ASP A 267 15.12 24.51 -3.71
N ASP A 268 15.01 24.31 -5.02
CA ASP A 268 14.02 25.01 -5.82
C ASP A 268 12.59 24.50 -5.58
N GLU A 269 11.62 25.24 -6.11
CA GLU A 269 10.20 24.94 -5.95
C GLU A 269 9.82 23.54 -6.45
N ILE A 270 10.48 23.02 -7.48
CA ILE A 270 10.21 21.71 -8.07
C ILE A 270 10.59 20.61 -7.09
N TYR A 271 11.78 20.70 -6.48
CA TYR A 271 12.22 19.70 -5.50
C TYR A 271 11.50 19.82 -4.17
N GLN A 272 11.12 21.04 -3.75
CA GLN A 272 10.27 21.23 -2.57
C GLN A 272 8.90 20.58 -2.73
N GLU A 273 8.29 20.75 -3.90
CA GLU A 273 7.02 20.11 -4.24
C GLU A 273 7.16 18.59 -4.32
N ALA A 274 8.22 18.07 -4.95
CA ALA A 274 8.49 16.63 -5.00
C ALA A 274 8.68 16.02 -3.59
N ARG A 275 9.39 16.72 -2.70
CA ARG A 275 9.52 16.34 -1.28
C ARG A 275 8.18 16.34 -0.56
N SER A 276 7.35 17.35 -0.80
CA SER A 276 6.00 17.44 -0.23
C SER A 276 5.13 16.26 -0.66
N ARG A 277 5.16 15.93 -1.96
CA ARG A 277 4.46 14.77 -2.54
C ARG A 277 4.94 13.46 -1.97
N LEU A 278 6.26 13.25 -1.84
CA LEU A 278 6.81 12.05 -1.21
C LEU A 278 6.33 11.92 0.25
N ARG A 279 6.34 13.02 1.02
CA ARG A 279 5.85 13.00 2.41
C ARG A 279 4.37 12.65 2.48
N GLN A 280 3.55 13.17 1.57
CA GLN A 280 2.13 12.84 1.52
C GLN A 280 1.93 11.37 1.12
N TYR A 281 2.63 10.92 0.08
CA TYR A 281 2.59 9.53 -0.37
C TYR A 281 2.98 8.53 0.73
N LEU A 282 4.02 8.81 1.53
CA LEU A 282 4.36 7.97 2.67
C LEU A 282 3.26 7.92 3.74
N LYS A 283 2.55 9.04 3.97
CA LYS A 283 1.37 9.04 4.86
C LYS A 283 0.26 8.19 4.27
N ASP A 284 0.02 8.29 2.96
CA ASP A 284 -1.02 7.55 2.26
C ASP A 284 -0.74 6.04 2.26
N CYS A 285 0.51 5.62 2.00
CA CYS A 285 0.91 4.21 2.14
C CYS A 285 0.68 3.70 3.56
N PHE A 286 1.10 4.46 4.58
CA PHE A 286 0.86 4.06 5.97
C PHE A 286 -0.63 4.02 6.32
N ALA A 287 -1.43 4.93 5.74
CA ALA A 287 -2.88 4.96 5.90
C ALA A 287 -3.57 3.73 5.32
N ILE A 288 -3.13 3.28 4.14
CA ILE A 288 -3.58 2.01 3.55
C ILE A 288 -3.36 0.86 4.53
N LEU A 289 -2.21 0.80 5.22
CA LEU A 289 -1.91 -0.29 6.17
C LEU A 289 -2.92 -0.33 7.33
N TYR A 290 -3.13 0.80 8.01
CA TYR A 290 -4.02 0.80 9.17
C TYR A 290 -5.50 0.70 8.78
N VAL A 291 -5.92 1.21 7.61
CA VAL A 291 -7.28 1.01 7.10
C VAL A 291 -7.50 -0.46 6.75
N TYR A 292 -6.53 -1.09 6.08
CA TYR A 292 -6.62 -2.51 5.77
C TYR A 292 -6.65 -3.37 7.04
N ASP A 293 -5.88 -3.03 8.08
CA ASP A 293 -5.92 -3.72 9.38
C ASP A 293 -7.33 -3.70 10.01
N VAL A 294 -8.06 -2.59 9.89
CA VAL A 294 -9.48 -2.52 10.33
C VAL A 294 -10.32 -3.58 9.61
N VAL A 295 -10.20 -3.65 8.28
CA VAL A 295 -10.96 -4.60 7.46
C VAL A 295 -10.55 -6.04 7.76
N LEU A 296 -9.25 -6.30 7.87
CA LEU A 296 -8.70 -7.63 8.15
C LEU A 296 -9.17 -8.15 9.50
N ARG A 297 -9.13 -7.33 10.55
CA ARG A 297 -9.65 -7.71 11.87
C ARG A 297 -11.15 -7.96 11.84
N GLN A 298 -11.91 -7.14 11.12
CA GLN A 298 -13.35 -7.31 10.99
C GLN A 298 -13.73 -8.59 10.23
N ALA A 299 -13.00 -8.92 9.16
CA ALA A 299 -13.33 -10.03 8.28
C ALA A 299 -12.71 -11.36 8.71
N SER A 300 -11.58 -11.35 9.42
CA SER A 300 -10.80 -12.55 9.74
C SER A 300 -10.54 -12.76 11.22
N GLY A 301 -10.67 -11.75 12.06
CA GLY A 301 -10.30 -11.84 13.48
C GLY A 301 -8.95 -11.19 13.80
N SER A 302 -8.69 -10.99 15.10
CA SER A 302 -7.47 -10.29 15.55
C SER A 302 -6.22 -11.15 15.46
N ASP A 303 -6.32 -12.45 15.70
CA ASP A 303 -5.17 -13.37 15.69
C ASP A 303 -4.63 -13.51 14.26
N GLU A 304 -5.52 -13.68 13.29
CA GLU A 304 -5.20 -13.72 11.86
C GLU A 304 -4.57 -12.41 11.38
N ALA A 305 -5.04 -11.26 11.89
CA ALA A 305 -4.47 -9.97 11.56
C ALA A 305 -3.05 -9.80 12.12
N GLU A 306 -2.81 -10.25 13.36
CA GLU A 306 -1.49 -10.21 13.98
C GLU A 306 -0.50 -11.15 13.27
N GLU A 307 -0.93 -12.34 12.88
CA GLU A 307 -0.11 -13.27 12.09
C GLU A 307 0.20 -12.71 10.70
N PHE A 308 -0.78 -12.09 10.04
CA PHE A 308 -0.60 -11.45 8.73
C PHE A 308 0.51 -10.40 8.78
N TRP A 309 0.42 -9.43 9.69
CA TRP A 309 1.43 -8.36 9.76
C TRP A 309 2.82 -8.88 10.14
N ALA A 310 2.89 -9.86 11.04
CA ALA A 310 4.17 -10.49 11.39
C ALA A 310 4.84 -11.13 10.16
N LYS A 311 4.06 -11.84 9.32
CA LYS A 311 4.55 -12.44 8.07
C LYS A 311 4.95 -11.38 7.05
N GLU A 312 4.09 -10.40 6.79
CA GLU A 312 4.30 -9.38 5.78
C GLU A 312 5.54 -8.53 6.06
N ILE A 313 5.71 -8.05 7.30
CA ILE A 313 6.88 -7.24 7.66
C ILE A 313 8.17 -8.07 7.59
N THR A 314 8.13 -9.32 8.04
CA THR A 314 9.27 -10.23 7.93
C THR A 314 9.64 -10.50 6.48
N ALA A 315 8.64 -10.68 5.60
CA ALA A 315 8.86 -10.89 4.18
C ALA A 315 9.60 -9.70 3.54
N VAL A 316 9.30 -8.46 3.93
CA VAL A 316 10.04 -7.29 3.43
C VAL A 316 11.54 -7.38 3.74
N PHE A 317 11.90 -7.73 4.97
CA PHE A 317 13.32 -7.85 5.35
C PHE A 317 14.01 -9.06 4.71
N TRP A 318 13.27 -10.14 4.47
CA TRP A 318 13.82 -11.29 3.77
C TRP A 318 14.21 -10.95 2.33
N MET A 319 13.39 -10.16 1.62
CA MET A 319 13.74 -9.66 0.28
C MET A 319 15.01 -8.79 0.26
N LEU A 320 15.35 -8.16 1.39
CA LEU A 320 16.58 -7.38 1.57
C LEU A 320 17.79 -8.24 2.01
N GLY A 321 17.64 -9.56 1.98
CA GLY A 321 18.71 -10.51 2.30
C GLY A 321 18.91 -10.77 3.79
N CYS A 322 17.95 -10.39 4.65
CA CYS A 322 18.01 -10.76 6.07
C CYS A 322 17.68 -12.26 6.25
N LYS A 323 18.50 -12.95 7.05
CA LYS A 323 18.28 -14.34 7.48
C LYS A 323 17.33 -14.43 8.66
N ARG A 324 16.65 -15.57 8.82
CA ARG A 324 15.98 -15.90 10.09
C ARG A 324 17.04 -16.23 11.14
N GLY A 325 16.74 -15.99 12.41
CA GLY A 325 17.67 -16.24 13.53
C GLY A 325 18.13 -17.71 13.66
N ASP A 326 17.52 -18.63 12.90
CA ASP A 326 17.80 -20.07 12.92
C ASP A 326 18.59 -20.58 11.68
N ASP A 327 19.11 -19.69 10.82
CA ASP A 327 19.97 -20.03 9.65
C ASP A 327 21.48 -19.86 9.90
#